data_AF-A0A4S3MJJ9-F1
#
_entry.id   AF-A0A4S3MJJ9-F1
#
_cell.length_a   1.000
_cell.length_b   1.000
_cell.length_c   1.000
_cell.angle_alpha   90.00
_cell.angle_beta   90.00
_cell.angle_gamma   90.00
#
_symmetry.space_group_name_H-M   'P 1'
#
loop_
_entity.id
_entity.type
_entity.pdbx_description
1 polymer ?
#
loop_
_entity_poly.entity_id
_entity_poly.type
_entity_poly.pdbx_seq_one_letter_code
_entity_poly.pdbx_strand_id
1 'polypeptide(L)' 'MGASGTPPVGDAVTDTDSVTLTAAQQPAITLDKTADVATYGTLGETVTYSFEVENTGNVTLANVSVTDPPR' A
#
# COMPACT_ATOMS: atom_id res chain seq x y z
N MET A 1 -13.74 -5.13 25.96
CA MET A 1 -14.57 -6.30 26.37
C MET A 1 -15.70 -5.78 27.24
N GLY A 2 -16.95 -6.17 27.03
CA GLY A 2 -18.09 -5.60 27.80
C GLY A 2 -18.40 -6.35 29.10
N ALA A 3 -19.12 -5.68 30.00
CA ALA A 3 -19.66 -6.26 31.23
C ALA A 3 -21.18 -6.06 31.28
N SER A 4 -21.91 -7.00 31.88
CA SER A 4 -23.36 -6.89 32.08
C SER A 4 -23.72 -7.25 33.52
N GLY A 5 -24.75 -6.59 34.06
CA GLY A 5 -25.30 -6.88 35.38
C GLY A 5 -26.83 -6.86 35.40
N THR A 6 -27.43 -7.83 36.08
CA THR A 6 -28.88 -7.92 36.31
C THR A 6 -29.20 -7.58 37.78
N PRO A 7 -29.85 -6.43 38.05
CA PRO A 7 -30.23 -6.06 39.41
C PRO A 7 -31.45 -6.88 39.91
N PRO A 8 -31.65 -7.00 41.24
CA PRO A 8 -32.82 -7.72 41.79
C PRO A 8 -34.17 -7.11 41.41
N VAL A 9 -34.20 -5.82 41.06
CA VAL A 9 -35.35 -5.08 40.53
C VAL A 9 -34.84 -4.05 39.53
N GLY A 10 -35.56 -3.87 38.42
CA GLY A 10 -35.22 -2.91 37.35
C GLY A 10 -34.50 -3.56 36.16
N ASP A 11 -34.19 -2.74 35.16
CA ASP A 11 -33.60 -3.20 33.90
C ASP A 11 -32.13 -3.61 34.08
N ALA A 12 -31.70 -4.56 33.24
CA ALA A 12 -30.29 -4.94 33.16
C ALA A 12 -29.42 -3.75 32.71
N VAL A 13 -28.25 -3.63 33.30
CA VAL A 13 -27.25 -2.63 32.90
C VAL A 13 -26.12 -3.30 32.14
N THR A 14 -25.65 -2.63 31.10
CA THR A 14 -24.53 -3.11 30.27
C THR A 14 -23.52 -2.01 30.08
N ASP A 15 -22.25 -2.38 30.06
CA ASP A 15 -21.14 -1.52 29.72
C ASP A 15 -20.36 -2.10 28.54
N THR A 16 -19.87 -1.23 27.68
CA THR A 16 -19.11 -1.59 26.48
C THR A 16 -17.77 -0.90 26.50
N ASP A 17 -16.72 -1.68 26.28
CA ASP A 17 -15.36 -1.18 26.13
C ASP A 17 -14.81 -1.52 24.74
N SER A 18 -14.18 -0.53 24.12
CA SER A 18 -13.59 -0.59 22.79
C SER A 18 -12.11 -0.22 22.83
N VAL A 19 -11.29 -0.97 22.10
CA VAL A 19 -9.88 -0.65 21.86
C VAL A 19 -9.69 -0.19 20.42
N THR A 20 -8.96 0.91 20.23
CA THR A 20 -8.52 1.35 18.91
C THR A 20 -7.04 1.03 18.74
N LEU A 21 -6.69 0.26 17.71
CA LEU A 21 -5.31 -0.04 17.36
C LEU A 21 -4.90 0.85 16.18
N THR A 22 -3.96 1.75 16.42
CA THR A 22 -3.34 2.52 15.33
C THR A 22 -2.18 1.70 14.76
N ALA A 23 -2.33 1.22 13.52
CA ALA A 23 -1.22 0.62 12.80
C ALA A 23 -0.20 1.71 12.40
N ALA A 24 1.09 1.42 12.57
CA ALA A 24 2.13 2.31 12.07
C ALA A 24 2.09 2.32 10.53
N GLN A 25 1.92 3.49 9.94
CA GLN A 25 1.94 3.65 8.49
C GLN A 25 3.38 3.65 7.99
N GLN A 26 3.67 2.78 7.03
CA GLN A 26 4.97 2.60 6.39
C GLN A 26 4.77 2.64 4.87
N PRO A 27 4.64 3.85 4.29
CA PRO A 27 4.55 4.00 2.84
C PRO A 27 5.91 3.70 2.20
N ALA A 28 5.92 2.90 1.14
CA ALA A 28 7.09 2.58 0.35
C ALA A 28 6.68 2.21 -1.08
N ILE A 29 7.54 2.56 -2.04
CA ILE A 29 7.33 2.27 -3.47
C ILE A 29 8.68 1.99 -4.12
N THR A 30 8.72 1.02 -5.04
CA THR A 30 9.88 0.71 -5.88
C THR A 30 9.52 0.83 -7.34
N LEU A 31 10.52 1.13 -8.17
CA LEU A 31 10.41 1.24 -9.62
C LEU A 31 11.63 0.58 -10.27
N ASP A 32 11.38 -0.43 -11.08
CA ASP A 32 12.38 -1.10 -11.88
C ASP A 32 12.17 -0.80 -13.36
N LYS A 33 13.23 -0.33 -14.02
CA LYS A 33 13.27 -0.10 -15.47
C LYS A 33 14.20 -1.10 -16.11
N THR A 34 13.67 -1.92 -17.01
CA THR A 34 14.44 -2.93 -17.73
C THR A 34 14.35 -2.70 -19.23
N ALA A 35 15.48 -2.92 -19.92
CA ALA A 35 15.53 -2.97 -21.38
C ALA A 35 15.48 -4.44 -21.81
N ASP A 36 14.87 -4.72 -22.95
CA ASP A 36 14.90 -6.03 -23.60
C ASP A 36 16.31 -6.40 -24.12
N VAL A 37 17.21 -5.43 -24.26
CA VAL A 37 18.60 -5.62 -24.68
C VAL A 37 19.61 -5.13 -23.63
N ALA A 38 20.74 -5.84 -23.51
CA ALA A 38 21.85 -5.43 -22.65
C ALA A 38 22.73 -4.33 -23.28
N THR A 39 22.78 -4.29 -24.61
CA THR A 39 23.53 -3.30 -25.39
C THR A 39 22.71 -2.95 -26.64
N TYR A 40 22.76 -1.69 -27.06
CA TYR A 40 22.23 -1.29 -28.37
C TYR A 40 23.31 -1.51 -29.43
N GLY A 41 22.95 -2.15 -30.55
CA GLY A 41 23.88 -2.61 -31.58
C GLY A 41 23.99 -1.66 -32.78
N THR A 42 22.92 -0.93 -33.12
CA THR A 42 22.91 -0.04 -34.30
C THR A 42 22.07 1.22 -34.10
N LEU A 43 22.43 2.30 -34.81
CA LEU A 43 21.58 3.50 -34.88
C LEU A 43 20.26 3.16 -35.58
N GLY A 44 19.14 3.54 -34.96
CA GLY A 44 17.79 3.24 -35.45
C GLY A 44 17.19 1.94 -34.91
N GLU A 45 17.91 1.20 -34.07
CA GLU A 45 17.38 0.05 -33.36
C GLU A 45 16.30 0.47 -32.36
N THR A 46 15.19 -0.27 -32.34
CA THR A 46 14.13 -0.08 -31.35
C THR A 46 14.42 -0.94 -30.13
N VAL A 47 14.45 -0.32 -28.96
CA VAL A 47 14.62 -0.99 -27.66
C VAL A 47 13.30 -0.93 -26.91
N THR A 48 12.81 -2.09 -26.46
CA THR A 48 11.59 -2.16 -25.64
C THR A 48 11.98 -1.98 -24.17
N TYR A 49 11.31 -1.04 -23.49
CA TYR A 49 11.48 -0.84 -22.05
C TYR A 49 10.24 -1.30 -21.29
N SER A 50 10.47 -2.03 -20.22
CA SER A 50 9.46 -2.43 -19.25
C SER A 50 9.68 -1.68 -17.94
N PHE A 51 8.58 -1.17 -17.36
CA PHE A 51 8.57 -0.53 -16.06
C PHE A 51 7.71 -1.35 -15.10
N GLU A 52 8.29 -1.77 -14.00
CA GLU A 52 7.61 -2.47 -12.91
C GLU A 52 7.53 -1.55 -11.69
N VAL A 53 6.31 -1.31 -11.21
CA VAL A 53 6.05 -0.45 -10.05
C VAL A 53 5.40 -1.29 -8.97
N GLU A 54 6.03 -1.34 -7.80
CA GLU A 54 5.55 -2.13 -6.67
C GLU A 54 5.33 -1.23 -5.44
N ASN A 55 4.13 -1.35 -4.84
CA ASN A 55 3.85 -0.78 -3.52
C ASN A 55 4.32 -1.77 -2.45
N THR A 56 5.49 -1.53 -1.89
CA THR A 56 6.11 -2.36 -0.83
C THR A 56 5.69 -1.92 0.57
N GLY A 57 4.85 -0.88 0.68
CA GLY A 57 4.34 -0.36 1.94
C GLY A 57 3.04 -1.03 2.40
N ASN A 58 2.57 -0.61 3.59
CA ASN A 58 1.28 -1.05 4.14
C ASN A 58 0.15 -0.04 3.93
N VAL A 59 0.37 0.94 3.06
CA VAL A 59 -0.60 2.00 2.72
C VAL A 59 -0.95 1.89 1.24
N THR A 60 -2.23 1.97 0.90
CA THR A 60 -2.67 2.05 -0.50
C THR A 60 -2.18 3.35 -1.14
N LEU A 61 -1.43 3.25 -2.24
CA LEU A 61 -0.98 4.40 -3.01
C LEU A 61 -2.04 4.81 -4.04
N ALA A 62 -2.23 6.12 -4.20
CA ALA A 62 -3.11 6.71 -5.21
C ALA A 62 -2.32 7.71 -6.06
N ASN A 63 -2.78 7.97 -7.29
CA ASN A 63 -2.16 8.92 -8.22
C ASN A 63 -0.69 8.60 -8.56
N VAL A 64 -0.34 7.31 -8.64
CA VAL A 64 0.99 6.87 -9.05
C VAL A 64 1.19 7.16 -10.53
N SER A 65 2.27 7.86 -10.88
CA SER A 65 2.64 8.17 -12.26
C SER A 65 4.13 7.93 -12.48
N VAL A 66 4.48 7.47 -13.68
CA VAL A 66 5.88 7.24 -14.10
C VAL A 66 6.19 8.22 -15.23
N THR A 67 7.29 8.96 -15.09
CA THR A 67 7.81 9.86 -16.13
C THR A 67 9.21 9.41 -16.52
N ASP A 68 9.42 9.16 -17.81
CA ASP A 68 10.72 8.79 -18.38
C ASP A 68 11.16 9.87 -19.36
N PRO A 69 12.09 10.78 -18.96
CA PRO A 69 12.61 11.79 -19.86
C PRO A 69 13.38 11.15 -21.03
N PRO A 70 13.43 11.81 -22.20
CA PRO A 70 14.30 11.38 -23.29
C PRO A 70 15.76 11.35 -22.82
N ARG A 71 16.53 10.38 -23.34
CA ARG A 71 17.98 10.32 -23.14
C ARG A 71 18.70 11.44 -23.88
#